data_AF-A0A127A0Z2-F1
#
_entry.id   AF-A0A127A0Z2-F1
#
_cell.length_a   1.000
_cell.length_b   1.000
_cell.length_c   1.000
_cell.angle_alpha   90.00
_cell.angle_beta   90.00
_cell.angle_gamma   90.00
#
_symmetry.space_group_name_H-M   'P 1'
#
loop_
_entity.id
_entity.type
_entity.pdbx_description
1 polymer ?
#
loop_
_entity_poly.entity_id
_entity_poly.type
_entity_poly.pdbx_seq_one_letter_code
_entity_poly.pdbx_strand_id
1 'polypeptide(L)'
;MREKTEAPRPRNAPESAGRYRYRSGPAQRGQGCSSAPTERLLRALAAHKQRLVHVRARIRALTAQRNVSLAQAVASGLRISAAAGILGESVPGIRRIALAVDDPPSAVLSRDEHVHALQAVRTQLEAAASAKETVERELRLLVAQAYALGFTDEAQLAALAGLPAESVRRSLRCRRRAGDDMASGGPDRASDSGQEGS
;
A
#
# COMPACT_ATOMS: atom_id res chain seq x y z
N MET A 1 -6.83 28.83 72.21
CA MET A 1 -6.71 27.44 72.71
C MET A 1 -5.94 26.68 71.64
N ARG A 2 -4.60 26.49 71.68
CA ARG A 2 -3.80 25.49 72.45
C ARG A 2 -4.55 24.14 72.49
N GLU A 3 -4.09 23.03 71.91
CA GLU A 3 -2.83 22.26 72.02
C GLU A 3 -2.57 21.54 70.66
N LYS A 4 -1.38 21.29 70.06
CA LYS A 4 -0.05 20.80 70.46
C LYS A 4 -0.04 19.41 71.10
N THR A 5 0.16 18.35 70.30
CA THR A 5 0.86 17.07 70.57
C THR A 5 0.37 16.02 69.57
N GLU A 6 1.08 15.00 69.10
CA GLU A 6 2.49 14.60 69.08
C GLU A 6 2.48 13.31 68.24
N ALA A 7 3.44 13.14 67.33
CA ALA A 7 3.64 11.87 66.66
C ALA A 7 4.49 10.96 67.55
N PRO A 8 4.22 9.64 67.55
CA PRO A 8 5.31 8.68 67.71
C PRO A 8 5.31 7.63 66.59
N ARG A 9 6.39 7.62 65.80
CA ARG A 9 7.04 6.39 65.29
C ARG A 9 8.06 5.95 66.37
N PRO A 10 8.74 4.77 66.34
CA PRO A 10 8.75 3.67 65.36
C PRO A 10 8.74 2.24 66.00
N ARG A 11 8.71 1.16 65.21
CA ARG A 11 9.70 0.04 65.26
C ARG A 11 9.34 -1.14 64.34
N ASN A 12 10.29 -1.39 63.42
CA ASN A 12 10.92 -2.66 63.04
C ASN A 12 10.12 -3.79 62.34
N ALA A 13 10.66 -4.16 61.17
CA ALA A 13 10.36 -5.24 60.23
C ALA A 13 10.73 -6.65 60.78
N PRO A 14 10.89 -7.73 59.97
CA PRO A 14 10.51 -7.99 58.56
C PRO A 14 9.84 -9.37 58.36
N GLU A 15 8.81 -9.51 57.50
CA GLU A 15 8.38 -10.85 57.05
C GLU A 15 8.09 -10.94 55.55
N SER A 16 8.81 -11.91 54.98
CA SER A 16 8.76 -12.47 53.64
C SER A 16 7.38 -12.55 53.01
N ALA A 17 7.25 -12.00 51.80
CA ALA A 17 6.44 -12.63 50.78
C ALA A 17 6.88 -12.19 49.38
N GLY A 18 7.27 -13.17 48.56
CA GLY A 18 7.07 -13.09 47.12
C GLY A 18 8.11 -12.32 46.32
N ARG A 19 9.36 -12.80 46.32
CA ARG A 19 10.28 -12.54 45.19
C ARG A 19 9.66 -13.12 43.91
N TYR A 20 8.92 -12.30 43.17
CA TYR A 20 8.49 -12.63 41.82
C TYR A 20 9.72 -12.53 40.89
N ARG A 21 10.44 -13.64 40.76
CA ARG A 21 11.45 -13.82 39.71
C ARG A 21 10.71 -13.93 38.38
N TYR A 22 10.48 -12.81 37.72
CA TYR A 22 10.17 -12.85 36.30
C TYR A 22 11.39 -13.44 35.62
N ARG A 23 11.18 -14.63 35.06
CA ARG A 23 12.15 -15.41 34.29
C ARG A 23 12.83 -14.46 33.32
N SER A 24 14.13 -14.28 33.49
CA SER A 24 15.02 -13.69 32.51
C SER A 24 14.91 -14.50 31.22
N GLY A 25 13.96 -14.13 30.35
CA GLY A 25 14.09 -14.42 28.92
C GLY A 25 15.40 -13.83 28.45
N PRO A 26 16.10 -14.46 27.50
CA PRO A 26 17.45 -14.07 27.14
C PRO A 26 17.46 -12.58 26.85
N ALA A 27 18.25 -11.87 27.65
CA ALA A 27 18.62 -10.50 27.37
C ALA A 27 19.00 -10.46 25.89
N GLN A 28 18.26 -9.68 25.10
CA GLN A 28 18.70 -9.23 23.79
C GLN A 28 19.97 -8.39 24.00
N ARG A 29 21.07 -9.07 24.27
CA ARG A 29 22.41 -8.53 24.21
C ARG A 29 22.70 -8.31 22.75
N GLY A 30 22.78 -7.03 22.39
CA GLY A 30 23.59 -6.57 21.28
C GLY A 30 22.87 -6.47 19.94
N GLN A 31 22.04 -5.45 19.78
CA GLN A 31 21.89 -4.78 18.47
C GLN A 31 22.13 -3.28 18.61
N GLY A 32 23.31 -2.94 19.13
CA GLY A 32 23.90 -1.61 19.05
C GLY A 32 24.68 -1.39 17.74
N CYS A 33 24.35 -2.10 16.66
CA CYS A 33 25.00 -1.94 15.35
C CYS A 33 23.95 -1.66 14.28
N SER A 34 23.92 -0.39 13.84
CA SER A 34 23.18 0.14 12.68
C SER A 34 21.66 0.26 12.82
N SER A 35 21.18 1.08 13.76
CA SER A 35 19.79 1.60 13.73
C SER A 35 19.50 2.44 12.48
N ALA A 36 20.53 3.07 11.91
CA ALA A 36 20.43 3.98 10.78
C ALA A 36 19.80 3.37 9.49
N PRO A 37 20.23 2.20 8.96
CA PRO A 37 19.59 1.58 7.79
C PRO A 37 18.14 1.17 8.07
N THR A 38 17.87 0.66 9.27
CA THR A 38 16.53 0.23 9.69
C THR A 38 15.58 1.42 9.80
N GLU A 39 15.99 2.51 10.46
CA GLU A 39 15.20 3.74 10.55
C GLU A 39 14.96 4.38 9.19
N ARG A 40 15.97 4.41 8.31
CA ARG A 40 15.81 4.92 6.94
C ARG A 40 14.75 4.14 6.17
N LEU A 41 14.76 2.81 6.31
CA LEU A 41 13.77 1.95 5.68
C LEU A 41 12.36 2.17 6.23
N LEU A 42 12.21 2.31 7.56
CA LEU A 42 10.92 2.61 8.18
C LEU A 42 10.36 3.96 7.71
N ARG A 43 11.21 4.99 7.63
CA ARG A 43 10.83 6.29 7.07
C ARG A 43 10.44 6.18 5.60
N ALA A 44 11.17 5.39 4.81
CA ALA A 44 10.85 5.15 3.41
C ALA A 44 9.48 4.45 3.24
N LEU A 45 9.20 3.42 4.04
CA LEU A 45 7.90 2.72 4.06
C LEU A 45 6.76 3.68 4.44
N ALA A 46 6.95 4.50 5.48
CA ALA A 46 5.96 5.49 5.90
C ALA A 46 5.68 6.53 4.80
N ALA A 47 6.72 7.03 4.13
CA ALA A 47 6.58 7.97 3.02
C ALA A 47 5.85 7.36 1.81
N HIS A 48 6.11 6.09 1.49
CA HIS A 48 5.41 5.40 0.40
C HIS A 48 3.95 5.11 0.74
N LYS A 49 3.65 4.77 2.00
CA LYS A 49 2.27 4.64 2.50
C LYS A 49 1.50 5.95 2.32
N GLN A 50 2.09 7.09 2.69
CA GLN A 50 1.47 8.40 2.49
C GLN A 50 1.23 8.70 1.00
N ARG A 51 2.22 8.44 0.14
CA ARG A 51 2.06 8.58 -1.32
C ARG A 51 0.92 7.71 -1.86
N LEU A 52 0.83 6.46 -1.42
CA LEU A 52 -0.23 5.54 -1.84
C LEU A 52 -1.62 6.01 -1.41
N VAL A 53 -1.74 6.52 -0.18
CA VAL A 53 -2.99 7.13 0.32
C VAL A 53 -3.38 8.34 -0.53
N HIS A 54 -2.42 9.21 -0.85
CA HIS A 54 -2.66 10.38 -1.69
C HIS A 54 -3.11 9.99 -3.10
N VAL A 55 -2.42 9.06 -3.76
CA VAL A 55 -2.80 8.58 -5.10
C VAL A 55 -4.19 7.93 -5.09
N ARG A 56 -4.51 7.12 -4.07
CA ARG A 56 -5.85 6.52 -3.92
C ARG A 56 -6.93 7.59 -3.71
N ALA A 57 -6.65 8.63 -2.93
CA ALA A 57 -7.55 9.76 -2.77
C ALA A 57 -7.78 10.49 -4.10
N ARG A 58 -6.70 10.73 -4.87
CA ARG A 58 -6.77 11.34 -6.19
C ARG A 58 -7.60 10.52 -7.19
N ILE A 59 -7.40 9.20 -7.24
CA ILE A 59 -8.21 8.31 -8.09
C ILE A 59 -9.69 8.40 -7.72
N ARG A 60 -10.03 8.38 -6.42
CA ARG A 60 -11.43 8.54 -5.96
C ARG A 60 -12.02 9.89 -6.38
N ALA A 61 -11.27 10.97 -6.21
CA ALA A 61 -11.71 12.31 -6.61
C ALA A 61 -11.92 12.41 -8.13
N LEU A 62 -10.99 11.89 -8.93
CA LEU A 62 -11.11 11.86 -10.39
C LEU A 62 -12.27 10.97 -10.86
N THR A 63 -12.55 9.87 -10.15
CA THR A 63 -13.70 9.00 -10.45
C THR A 63 -15.02 9.74 -10.18
N ALA A 64 -15.11 10.47 -9.06
CA ALA A 64 -16.27 11.30 -8.78
C ALA A 64 -16.44 12.42 -9.82
N GLN A 65 -15.35 13.10 -10.17
CA GLN A 65 -15.33 14.13 -11.22
C GLN A 65 -15.80 13.55 -12.56
N ARG A 66 -15.30 12.38 -12.95
CA ARG A 66 -15.73 11.66 -14.15
C ARG A 66 -17.23 11.44 -14.17
N ASN A 67 -17.80 10.95 -13.07
CA ASN A 67 -19.23 10.65 -12.99
C ASN A 67 -20.07 11.91 -13.16
N VAL A 68 -19.67 13.02 -12.54
CA VAL A 68 -20.34 14.32 -12.69
C VAL A 68 -20.22 14.83 -14.12
N SER A 69 -19.02 14.88 -14.70
CA SER A 69 -18.80 15.34 -16.08
C SER A 69 -19.55 14.48 -17.11
N LEU A 70 -19.67 13.16 -16.85
CA LEU A 70 -20.46 12.27 -17.68
C LEU A 70 -21.95 12.58 -17.59
N ALA A 71 -22.48 12.74 -16.38
CA ALA A 71 -23.90 13.07 -16.19
C ALA A 71 -24.24 14.42 -16.84
N GLN A 72 -23.38 15.43 -16.69
CA GLN A 72 -23.52 16.73 -17.34
C GLN A 72 -23.52 16.61 -18.87
N ALA A 73 -22.58 15.84 -19.44
CA ALA A 73 -22.50 15.65 -20.88
C ALA A 73 -23.74 14.95 -21.44
N VAL A 74 -24.27 13.95 -20.73
CA VAL A 74 -25.49 13.25 -21.15
C VAL A 74 -26.71 14.17 -21.02
N ALA A 75 -26.81 14.97 -19.96
CA ALA A 75 -27.87 15.95 -19.78
C ALA A 75 -27.87 17.05 -20.85
N SER A 76 -26.68 17.45 -21.33
CA SER A 76 -26.53 18.40 -22.46
C SER A 76 -26.70 17.76 -23.85
N GLY A 77 -27.04 16.47 -23.92
CA GLY A 77 -27.40 15.79 -25.16
C GLY A 77 -26.29 14.96 -25.82
N LEU A 78 -25.15 14.73 -25.16
CA LEU A 78 -24.14 13.79 -25.64
C LEU A 78 -24.71 12.36 -25.59
N ARG A 79 -24.63 11.65 -26.73
CA ARG A 79 -25.08 10.25 -26.80
C ARG A 79 -24.26 9.35 -25.88
N ILE A 80 -24.92 8.47 -25.14
CA ILE A 80 -24.30 7.48 -24.25
C ILE A 80 -23.28 6.61 -25.00
N SER A 81 -23.55 6.24 -26.26
CA SER A 81 -22.61 5.48 -27.09
C SER A 81 -21.32 6.24 -27.42
N ALA A 82 -21.41 7.56 -27.63
CA ALA A 82 -20.23 8.39 -27.85
C ALA A 82 -19.39 8.51 -26.57
N ALA A 83 -20.04 8.73 -25.42
CA ALA A 83 -19.36 8.76 -24.13
C ALA A 83 -18.69 7.42 -23.79
N ALA A 84 -19.34 6.29 -24.11
CA ALA A 84 -18.78 4.95 -24.00
C ALA A 84 -17.51 4.78 -24.85
N GLY A 85 -17.52 5.22 -26.10
CA GLY A 85 -16.34 5.20 -26.97
C GLY A 85 -15.19 6.07 -26.44
N ILE A 86 -15.49 7.25 -25.89
CA ILE A 86 -14.48 8.16 -25.32
C ILE A 86 -13.83 7.56 -24.08
N LEU A 87 -14.64 7.00 -23.16
CA LEU A 87 -14.18 6.46 -21.89
C LEU A 87 -13.66 5.02 -21.99
N GLY A 88 -13.90 4.33 -23.10
CA GLY A 88 -13.51 2.92 -23.29
C GLY A 88 -14.33 1.95 -22.43
N GLU A 89 -15.55 2.32 -22.06
CA GLU A 89 -16.43 1.50 -21.22
C GLU A 89 -17.67 1.00 -21.97
N SER A 90 -18.31 -0.03 -21.43
CA SER A 90 -19.55 -0.55 -22.00
C SER A 90 -20.70 0.46 -21.85
N VAL A 91 -21.58 0.52 -22.86
CA VAL A 91 -22.79 1.37 -22.85
C VAL A 91 -23.67 1.15 -21.60
N PRO A 92 -23.94 -0.10 -21.14
CA PRO A 92 -24.69 -0.31 -19.90
C PRO A 92 -24.00 0.28 -18.66
N GLY A 93 -22.67 0.23 -18.61
CA GLY A 93 -21.88 0.83 -17.52
C GLY A 93 -22.02 2.36 -17.50
N ILE A 94 -21.82 3.01 -18.65
CA ILE A 94 -22.02 4.46 -18.80
C ILE A 94 -23.44 4.87 -18.42
N ARG A 95 -24.46 4.14 -18.91
CA ARG A 95 -25.86 4.41 -18.59
C ARG A 95 -26.11 4.35 -17.08
N ARG A 96 -25.59 3.32 -16.40
CA ARG A 96 -25.74 3.18 -14.94
C ARG A 96 -25.11 4.35 -14.19
N ILE A 97 -23.91 4.78 -14.59
CA ILE A 97 -23.20 5.89 -13.94
C ILE A 97 -23.93 7.20 -14.18
N ALA A 98 -24.34 7.48 -15.43
CA ALA A 98 -25.02 8.72 -15.78
C ALA A 98 -26.37 8.87 -15.05
N LEU A 99 -27.13 7.79 -14.90
CA LEU A 99 -28.42 7.80 -14.20
C LEU A 99 -28.30 7.76 -12.68
N ALA A 100 -27.12 7.47 -12.13
CA ALA A 100 -26.90 7.49 -10.68
C ALA A 100 -26.70 8.91 -10.13
N VAL A 101 -26.60 9.91 -10.99
CA VAL A 101 -26.50 11.32 -10.63
C VAL A 101 -27.85 11.96 -10.89
N ASP A 102 -28.65 12.15 -9.84
CA ASP A 102 -30.05 12.59 -9.96
C ASP A 102 -30.20 14.02 -10.50
N ASP A 103 -29.27 14.92 -10.15
CA ASP A 103 -29.30 16.33 -10.55
C ASP A 103 -27.88 16.82 -10.91
N PRO A 104 -27.41 16.57 -12.15
CA PRO A 104 -26.10 17.04 -12.57
C PRO A 104 -26.13 18.58 -12.70
N PRO A 105 -25.14 19.30 -12.13
CA PRO A 105 -25.11 20.75 -12.23
C PRO A 105 -25.05 21.16 -13.71
N SER A 106 -26.00 21.97 -14.15
CA SER A 106 -26.08 22.42 -15.55
C SER A 106 -24.82 23.17 -15.95
N ALA A 107 -23.99 22.54 -16.76
CA ALA A 107 -22.85 23.17 -17.39
C ALA A 107 -23.27 23.69 -18.77
N VAL A 108 -23.07 24.99 -19.03
CA VAL A 108 -23.26 25.58 -20.36
C VAL A 108 -22.00 25.33 -21.18
N LEU A 109 -21.68 24.06 -21.41
CA LEU A 109 -20.57 23.65 -22.26
C LEU A 109 -21.12 23.18 -23.60
N SER A 110 -20.39 23.51 -24.66
CA SER A 110 -20.60 22.92 -25.97
C SER A 110 -20.31 21.41 -25.93
N ARG A 111 -20.86 20.69 -26.91
CA ARG A 111 -20.63 19.25 -27.05
C ARG A 111 -19.14 18.91 -27.14
N ASP A 112 -18.37 19.70 -27.87
CA ASP A 112 -16.94 19.45 -28.07
C ASP A 112 -16.15 19.67 -26.77
N GLU A 113 -16.53 20.66 -25.97
CA GLU A 113 -15.95 20.89 -24.64
C GLU A 113 -16.26 19.72 -23.68
N HIS A 114 -17.46 19.16 -23.74
CA HIS A 114 -17.78 17.95 -22.96
C HIS A 114 -16.93 16.75 -23.38
N VAL A 115 -16.71 16.56 -24.69
CA VAL A 115 -15.83 15.49 -25.20
C VAL A 115 -14.40 15.70 -24.70
N HIS A 116 -13.87 16.92 -24.82
CA HIS A 116 -12.54 17.25 -24.36
C HIS A 116 -12.39 17.06 -22.83
N ALA A 117 -13.39 17.48 -22.05
CA ALA A 117 -13.40 17.30 -20.60
C ALA A 117 -13.37 15.81 -20.20
N LEU A 118 -14.17 14.97 -20.87
CA LEU A 118 -14.19 13.53 -20.61
C LEU A 118 -12.86 12.86 -20.99
N GLN A 119 -12.25 13.26 -22.11
CA GLN A 119 -10.92 12.79 -22.50
C GLN A 119 -9.85 13.20 -21.49
N ALA A 120 -9.89 14.44 -21.02
CA ALA A 120 -8.95 14.93 -20.00
C ALA A 120 -9.07 14.17 -18.67
N VAL A 121 -10.30 13.88 -18.21
CA VAL A 121 -10.48 13.10 -16.99
C VAL A 121 -10.02 11.65 -17.18
N ARG A 122 -10.25 11.05 -18.35
CA ARG A 122 -9.74 9.72 -18.68
C ARG A 122 -8.22 9.66 -18.62
N THR A 123 -7.52 10.57 -19.30
CA THR A 123 -6.05 10.58 -19.31
C THR A 123 -5.48 10.82 -17.91
N GLN A 124 -6.14 11.66 -17.10
CA GLN A 124 -5.76 11.86 -15.70
C GLN A 124 -5.96 10.60 -14.85
N LEU A 125 -7.04 9.84 -15.08
CA LEU A 125 -7.28 8.56 -14.40
C LEU A 125 -6.24 7.51 -14.78
N GLU A 126 -5.90 7.39 -16.06
CA GLU A 126 -4.84 6.50 -16.56
C GLU A 126 -3.46 6.88 -15.98
N ALA A 127 -3.14 8.17 -15.93
CA ALA A 127 -1.91 8.66 -15.30
C ALA A 127 -1.89 8.39 -13.78
N ALA A 128 -3.01 8.59 -13.08
CA ALA A 128 -3.10 8.29 -11.65
C ALA A 128 -3.01 6.77 -11.36
N ALA A 129 -3.57 5.93 -12.24
CA ALA A 129 -3.48 4.48 -12.13
C ALA A 129 -2.04 3.98 -12.34
N SER A 130 -1.34 4.47 -13.36
CA SER A 130 0.07 4.13 -13.58
C SER A 130 0.99 4.65 -12.45
N ALA A 131 0.70 5.83 -11.89
CA ALA A 131 1.40 6.33 -10.70
C ALA A 131 1.18 5.41 -9.48
N LYS A 132 -0.06 4.92 -9.28
CA LYS A 132 -0.37 3.95 -8.22
C LYS A 132 0.45 2.67 -8.39
N GLU A 133 0.49 2.12 -9.59
CA GLU A 133 1.26 0.90 -9.87
C GLU A 133 2.76 1.08 -9.62
N THR A 134 3.31 2.25 -9.95
CA THR A 134 4.70 2.58 -9.66
C THR A 134 4.98 2.61 -8.16
N VAL A 135 4.15 3.32 -7.38
CA VAL A 135 4.28 3.38 -5.92
C VAL A 135 4.11 1.99 -5.29
N GLU A 136 3.18 1.16 -5.78
CA GLU A 136 2.99 -0.20 -5.29
C GLU A 136 4.18 -1.12 -5.64
N ARG A 137 4.81 -0.95 -6.81
CA ARG A 137 6.04 -1.68 -7.18
C ARG A 137 7.21 -1.29 -6.27
N GLU A 138 7.45 0.00 -6.06
CA GLU A 138 8.48 0.51 -5.15
C GLU A 138 8.27 -0.03 -3.73
N LEU A 139 7.02 -0.02 -3.24
CA LEU A 139 6.68 -0.51 -1.92
C LEU A 139 6.97 -2.02 -1.77
N ARG A 140 6.71 -2.83 -2.80
CA ARG A 140 7.06 -4.27 -2.79
C ARG A 140 8.56 -4.49 -2.64
N LEU A 141 9.39 -3.66 -3.30
CA LEU A 141 10.85 -3.73 -3.16
C LEU A 141 11.30 -3.38 -1.74
N LEU A 142 10.73 -2.33 -1.13
CA LEU A 142 11.03 -1.95 0.26
C LEU A 142 10.62 -3.04 1.26
N VAL A 143 9.45 -3.65 1.09
CA VAL A 143 9.02 -4.79 1.92
C VAL A 143 9.99 -5.97 1.78
N ALA A 144 10.47 -6.23 0.57
CA ALA A 144 11.43 -7.29 0.30
C ALA A 144 12.82 -7.00 0.90
N GLN A 145 13.24 -5.74 0.95
CA GLN A 145 14.45 -5.30 1.65
C GLN A 145 14.29 -5.41 3.17
N ALA A 146 13.12 -5.05 3.71
CA ALA A 146 12.83 -5.17 5.15
C ALA A 146 12.96 -6.63 5.59
N TYR A 147 12.39 -7.55 4.81
CA TYR A 147 12.51 -8.98 5.09
C TYR A 147 13.98 -9.45 5.11
N ALA A 148 14.80 -8.99 4.15
CA ALA A 148 16.22 -9.32 4.10
C ALA A 148 17.02 -8.78 5.30
N LEU A 149 16.57 -7.69 5.92
CA LEU A 149 17.16 -7.12 7.13
C LEU A 149 16.65 -7.78 8.43
N GLY A 150 15.88 -8.86 8.32
CA GLY A 150 15.43 -9.65 9.47
C GLY A 150 14.06 -9.25 10.03
N PHE A 151 13.29 -8.40 9.33
CA PHE A 151 11.88 -8.18 9.69
C PHE A 151 11.06 -9.42 9.32
N THR A 152 10.76 -10.26 10.30
CA THR A 152 10.02 -11.52 10.11
C THR A 152 8.54 -11.41 10.42
N ASP A 153 8.11 -10.37 11.14
CA ASP A 153 6.69 -10.15 11.45
C ASP A 153 5.97 -9.49 10.25
N GLU A 154 5.24 -10.32 9.51
CA GLU A 154 4.44 -9.92 8.35
C GLU A 154 3.32 -8.93 8.73
N ALA A 155 2.76 -9.02 9.94
CA ALA A 155 1.70 -8.13 10.39
C ALA A 155 2.25 -6.73 10.70
N GLN A 156 3.42 -6.65 11.32
CA GLN A 156 4.13 -5.37 11.52
C GLN A 156 4.51 -4.75 10.18
N LEU A 157 5.07 -5.53 9.24
CA LEU A 157 5.39 -5.05 7.90
C LEU A 157 4.15 -4.55 7.14
N ALA A 158 3.02 -5.25 7.27
CA ALA A 158 1.74 -4.82 6.68
C ALA A 158 1.25 -3.48 7.26
N ALA A 159 1.31 -3.32 8.59
CA ALA A 159 0.93 -2.09 9.26
C ALA A 159 1.80 -0.89 8.84
N LEU A 160 3.12 -1.11 8.74
CA LEU A 160 4.11 -0.12 8.33
C LEU A 160 3.97 0.26 6.85
N ALA A 161 3.79 -0.72 5.97
CA ALA A 161 3.57 -0.51 4.54
C ALA A 161 2.18 0.04 4.21
N GLY A 162 1.21 -0.04 5.14
CA GLY A 162 -0.19 0.31 4.87
C GLY A 162 -0.84 -0.59 3.83
N LEU A 163 -0.39 -1.84 3.76
CA LEU A 163 -0.91 -2.88 2.88
C LEU A 163 -1.68 -3.91 3.71
N PRO A 164 -2.68 -4.60 3.13
CA PRO A 164 -3.24 -5.77 3.78
C PRO A 164 -2.17 -6.86 3.90
N ALA A 165 -2.18 -7.60 5.01
CA ALA A 165 -1.21 -8.66 5.29
C ALA A 165 -1.13 -9.68 4.14
N GLU A 166 -2.25 -9.95 3.47
CA GLU A 166 -2.28 -10.85 2.32
C GLU A 166 -1.47 -10.35 1.11
N SER A 167 -1.38 -9.04 0.90
CA SER A 167 -0.54 -8.46 -0.16
C SER A 167 0.95 -8.59 0.16
N VAL A 168 1.32 -8.45 1.43
CA VAL A 168 2.70 -8.70 1.90
C VAL A 168 3.05 -10.17 1.71
N ARG A 169 2.21 -11.09 2.18
CA ARG A 169 2.38 -12.54 2.00
C ARG A 169 2.53 -12.95 0.54
N ARG A 170 1.64 -12.45 -0.33
CA ARG A 170 1.71 -12.73 -1.78
C ARG A 170 3.04 -12.26 -2.37
N SER A 171 3.49 -11.06 -2.02
CA SER A 171 4.75 -10.49 -2.51
C SER A 171 5.95 -11.33 -2.07
N LEU A 172 5.98 -11.80 -0.82
CA LEU A 172 7.04 -12.67 -0.31
C LEU A 172 7.01 -14.08 -0.95
N ARG A 173 5.81 -14.65 -1.17
CA ARG A 173 5.67 -15.97 -1.83
C ARG A 173 6.14 -15.97 -3.27
N CYS A 174 5.80 -14.95 -4.05
CA CYS A 174 6.28 -14.81 -5.43
C CYS A 174 7.81 -14.77 -5.50
N ARG A 175 8.46 -14.15 -4.51
CA ARG A 175 9.92 -14.08 -4.44
C ARG A 175 10.57 -15.41 -4.05
N ARG A 176 10.00 -16.16 -3.09
CA ARG A 176 10.55 -17.48 -2.71
C ARG A 176 10.53 -18.45 -3.90
N ARG A 177 9.43 -18.51 -4.64
CA ARG A 177 9.33 -19.32 -5.88
C ARG A 177 10.38 -18.90 -6.93
N ALA A 178 10.56 -17.60 -7.15
CA ALA A 178 11.59 -17.10 -8.07
C ALA A 178 13.03 -17.38 -7.59
N GLY A 179 13.26 -17.55 -6.29
CA GLY A 179 14.55 -17.98 -5.73
C GLY A 179 14.78 -19.49 -5.87
N ASP A 180 13.74 -20.29 -5.71
CA ASP A 180 13.78 -21.75 -5.85
C ASP A 180 13.97 -22.19 -7.32
N ASP A 181 13.40 -21.44 -8.28
CA ASP A 181 13.60 -21.67 -9.73
C ASP A 181 15.05 -21.36 -10.19
N MET A 182 15.74 -20.43 -9.51
CA MET A 182 17.15 -20.12 -9.78
C MET A 182 18.12 -21.09 -9.08
N ALA A 183 17.70 -21.73 -7.99
CA ALA A 183 18.50 -22.72 -7.27
C ALA A 183 18.41 -24.14 -7.88
N SER A 184 17.41 -24.41 -8.71
CA SER A 184 17.18 -25.70 -9.38
C SER A 184 17.70 -25.76 -10.83
N GLY A 185 18.12 -24.62 -11.40
CA GLY A 185 18.79 -24.54 -12.70
C GLY A 185 20.27 -24.90 -12.64
N GLY A 186 20.60 -26.13 -12.19
CA GLY A 186 21.93 -26.69 -12.37
C GLY A 186 22.17 -26.98 -13.86
N PRO A 187 23.34 -26.62 -14.45
CA PRO A 187 23.64 -26.92 -15.84
C PRO A 187 23.89 -28.42 -15.98
N ASP A 188 22.88 -29.17 -16.38
CA ASP A 188 23.09 -30.57 -16.77
C ASP A 188 23.72 -30.61 -18.16
N ARG A 189 24.88 -31.28 -18.21
CA ARG A 189 25.78 -31.39 -19.35
C ARG A 189 25.22 -32.35 -20.40
N ALA A 190 25.36 -31.98 -21.66
CA ALA A 190 25.86 -32.84 -22.74
C ALA A 190 26.37 -31.88 -23.83
N SER A 191 27.66 -31.67 -24.09
CA SER A 191 28.73 -32.65 -24.35
C SER A 191 28.23 -33.77 -25.26
N ASP A 192 27.95 -33.44 -26.51
CA ASP A 192 28.13 -34.38 -27.61
C ASP A 192 29.02 -33.72 -28.67
N SER A 193 30.31 -33.91 -28.48
CA SER A 193 31.35 -33.62 -29.45
C SER A 193 31.32 -34.70 -30.53
N GLY A 194 30.57 -34.43 -31.60
CA GLY A 194 30.67 -35.20 -32.85
C GLY A 194 32.00 -34.91 -33.54
N GLN A 195 33.01 -35.69 -33.17
CA GLN A 195 34.32 -35.73 -33.80
C GLN A 195 34.27 -36.58 -35.08
N GLU A 196 35.16 -36.21 -36.00
CA GLU A 196 35.27 -36.58 -37.41
C GLU A 196 35.34 -38.09 -37.72
N GLY A 197 34.89 -38.45 -38.91
CA GLY A 197 35.10 -39.78 -39.51
C GLY A 197 34.87 -39.76 -41.02
N SER A 198 35.98 -39.53 -41.74
CA SER A 198 36.36 -39.86 -43.13
C SER A 198 35.30 -40.07 -44.21
#